data_AF-A0A645J074-F1
#
_entry.id   AF-A0A645J074-F1
#
_cell.length_a   1.000
_cell.length_b   1.000
_cell.length_c   1.000
_cell.angle_alpha   90.00
_cell.angle_beta   90.00
_cell.angle_gamma   90.00
#
_symmetry.space_group_name_H-M   'P 1'
#
loop_
_entity.id
_entity.type
_entity.pdbx_description
1 polymer ?
#
loop_
_entity_poly.entity_id
_entity_poly.type
_entity_poly.pdbx_seq_one_letter_code
_entity_poly.pdbx_strand_id
1 'polypeptide(L)'
;MQCPQGHLAIRCEIRKHKNGSQYYIYWFSVKTCKKCPCYGTCCQTGAKRKSYCLKISGETHQRQYAFEQTEYFKKRLKERYKIEAKNAELKQVHGLTRCKYVGLFGMQIQMYFTAFVANVKRIIRLKELAAAH
;
A
#
# COMPACT_ATOMS: atom_id res chain seq x y z
N MET A 1 -2.72 -18.53 23.43
CA MET A 1 -3.87 -18.08 22.61
C MET A 1 -4.86 -19.22 22.49
N GLN A 2 -6.14 -18.95 22.73
CA GLN A 2 -7.23 -19.91 22.63
C GLN A 2 -8.08 -19.57 21.40
N CYS A 3 -8.50 -20.57 20.62
CA CYS A 3 -9.43 -20.36 19.52
C CYS A 3 -10.87 -20.18 20.03
N PRO A 4 -11.81 -19.69 19.22
CA PRO A 4 -13.22 -19.51 19.63
C PRO A 4 -13.91 -20.81 20.09
N GLN A 5 -13.38 -21.96 19.67
CA GLN A 5 -13.87 -23.30 20.03
C GLN A 5 -13.11 -23.89 21.23
N GLY A 6 -12.41 -23.06 22.00
CA GLY A 6 -11.77 -23.45 23.25
C GLY A 6 -10.40 -24.13 23.14
N HIS A 7 -9.92 -24.45 21.94
CA HIS A 7 -8.64 -25.16 21.76
C HIS A 7 -7.44 -24.21 21.88
N LEU A 8 -6.42 -24.64 22.64
CA LEU A 8 -5.17 -23.89 22.81
C LEU A 8 -4.20 -24.10 21.63
N ALA A 9 -3.42 -23.06 21.34
CA ALA A 9 -2.31 -23.15 20.40
C ALA A 9 -1.23 -24.10 20.93
N ILE A 10 -0.66 -24.94 20.05
CA ILE A 10 0.42 -25.88 20.40
C ILE A 10 1.72 -25.13 20.67
N ARG A 11 2.00 -24.12 19.85
CA ARG A 11 3.23 -23.34 19.96
C ARG A 11 2.99 -21.90 19.54
N CYS A 12 3.79 -21.00 20.11
CA CYS A 12 3.86 -19.60 19.74
C CYS A 12 5.28 -19.31 19.24
N GLU A 13 5.39 -18.64 18.10
CA GLU A 13 6.65 -18.18 17.54
C GLU A 13 6.62 -16.66 17.46
N ILE A 14 7.68 -15.99 17.95
CA ILE A 14 7.79 -14.54 17.91
C ILE A 14 8.79 -14.16 16.83
N ARG A 15 8.35 -13.37 15.85
CA ARG A 15 9.21 -12.81 14.81
C ARG A 15 9.30 -11.30 14.95
N LYS A 16 10.51 -10.77 14.96
CA LYS A 16 10.77 -9.33 15.01
C LYS A 16 11.26 -8.88 13.63
N HIS A 17 10.70 -7.79 13.14
CA HIS A 17 11.12 -7.19 11.90
C HIS A 17 12.00 -5.96 12.18
N LYS A 18 12.89 -5.60 11.25
CA LYS A 18 13.84 -4.49 11.41
C LYS A 18 13.15 -3.13 11.66
N ASN A 19 11.90 -2.99 11.24
CA ASN A 19 11.08 -1.78 11.43
C ASN A 19 10.38 -1.72 12.80
N GLY A 20 10.81 -2.51 13.78
CA GLY A 20 10.24 -2.55 15.13
C GLY A 20 8.89 -3.27 15.24
N SER A 21 8.29 -3.72 14.14
CA SER A 21 7.05 -4.51 14.19
C SER A 21 7.33 -5.94 14.66
N GLN A 22 6.41 -6.49 15.45
CA GLN A 22 6.51 -7.85 15.97
C GLN A 22 5.32 -8.69 15.52
N TYR A 23 5.55 -9.97 15.29
CA TYR A 23 4.54 -10.92 14.87
C TYR A 23 4.54 -12.10 15.82
N TYR A 24 3.36 -12.43 16.36
CA TYR A 24 3.13 -13.63 17.15
C TYR A 24 2.39 -14.63 16.27
N ILE A 25 3.05 -15.73 15.95
CA ILE A 25 2.49 -16.79 15.12
C ILE A 25 2.12 -17.95 16.04
N TYR A 26 0.82 -18.12 16.26
CA TYR A 26 0.26 -19.22 17.02
C TYR A 26 -0.07 -20.37 16.08
N TRP A 27 0.45 -21.56 16.37
CA TRP A 27 0.20 -22.75 15.57
C TRP A 27 -0.80 -23.65 16.28
N PHE A 28 -1.75 -24.19 15.52
CA PHE A 28 -2.80 -25.06 16.03
C PHE A 28 -2.70 -26.47 15.44
N SER A 29 -3.16 -27.45 16.20
CA SER A 29 -3.19 -28.84 15.79
C SER A 29 -4.20 -29.03 14.67
N VAL A 30 -3.72 -29.34 13.47
CA VAL A 30 -4.61 -29.68 12.34
C VAL A 30 -5.44 -30.93 12.67
N LYS A 31 -4.89 -31.91 13.39
CA LYS A 31 -5.61 -33.12 13.81
C LYS A 31 -6.83 -32.76 14.67
N THR A 32 -6.66 -31.80 15.56
CA THR A 32 -7.73 -31.30 16.43
C THR A 32 -8.72 -30.44 15.62
N CYS A 33 -8.22 -29.57 14.74
CA CYS A 33 -9.07 -28.74 13.87
C CYS A 33 -9.92 -29.56 12.90
N LYS A 34 -9.45 -30.73 12.42
CA LYS A 34 -10.21 -31.63 11.55
C LYS A 34 -11.44 -32.23 12.23
N LYS A 35 -11.40 -32.38 13.56
CA LYS A 35 -12.52 -32.86 14.38
C LYS A 35 -13.41 -31.72 14.88
N CYS A 36 -13.07 -30.47 14.57
CA CYS A 36 -13.86 -29.31 14.99
C CYS A 36 -15.15 -29.23 14.17
N PRO A 37 -16.30 -28.86 14.79
CA PRO A 37 -17.51 -28.49 14.06
C PRO A 37 -17.27 -27.36 13.04
N CYS A 38 -16.25 -26.54 13.29
CA CYS A 38 -15.81 -25.42 12.47
C CYS A 38 -14.88 -25.80 11.30
N TYR A 39 -14.67 -27.08 11.02
CA TYR A 39 -13.80 -27.52 9.93
C TYR A 39 -14.45 -27.20 8.56
N GLY A 40 -13.65 -26.72 7.60
CA GLY A 40 -14.14 -26.20 6.31
C GLY A 40 -14.35 -24.68 6.29
N THR A 41 -14.82 -24.09 7.39
CA THR A 41 -14.98 -22.63 7.54
C THR A 41 -13.78 -21.97 8.21
N CYS A 42 -13.28 -22.54 9.32
CA CYS A 42 -12.11 -22.01 10.03
C CYS A 42 -10.77 -22.48 9.43
N CYS A 43 -10.73 -23.72 8.93
CA CYS A 43 -9.55 -24.32 8.34
C CYS A 43 -9.94 -24.91 6.99
N GLN A 44 -9.20 -24.54 5.94
CA GLN A 44 -9.44 -25.07 4.59
C GLN A 44 -9.30 -26.60 4.59
N THR A 45 -10.19 -27.26 3.86
CA THR A 45 -10.20 -28.72 3.73
C THR A 45 -8.88 -29.20 3.13
N GLY A 46 -8.18 -30.09 3.84
CA GLY A 46 -6.88 -30.62 3.39
C GLY A 46 -5.67 -29.78 3.81
N ALA A 47 -5.85 -28.71 4.59
CA ALA A 47 -4.73 -27.90 5.08
C ALA A 47 -3.73 -28.75 5.89
N LYS A 48 -2.44 -28.64 5.56
CA LYS A 48 -1.33 -29.33 6.27
C LYS A 48 -0.91 -28.61 7.55
N ARG A 49 -1.23 -27.33 7.67
CA ARG A 49 -0.87 -26.47 8.81
C ARG A 49 -1.97 -25.49 9.11
N LYS A 50 -2.17 -25.16 10.39
CA LYS A 50 -3.04 -24.07 10.83
C LYS A 50 -2.23 -23.12 11.70
N SER A 51 -2.18 -21.85 11.33
CA SER A 51 -1.60 -20.79 12.14
C SER A 51 -2.51 -19.58 12.18
N TYR A 52 -2.29 -18.76 13.20
CA TYR A 52 -2.89 -17.44 13.34
C TYR A 52 -1.79 -16.45 13.70
N CYS A 53 -1.70 -15.37 12.94
CA CYS A 53 -0.65 -14.36 13.07
C CYS A 53 -1.24 -13.09 13.68
N LEU A 54 -0.81 -12.73 14.88
CA LEU A 54 -1.05 -11.41 15.47
C LEU A 54 0.11 -10.50 15.11
N LYS A 55 -0.18 -9.42 14.39
CA LYS A 55 0.78 -8.35 14.12
C LYS A 55 0.65 -7.29 15.21
N ILE A 56 1.73 -7.06 15.94
CA ILE A 56 1.91 -5.88 16.78
C ILE A 56 2.67 -4.86 15.95
N SER A 57 1.94 -3.86 15.49
CA SER A 57 2.49 -2.76 14.70
C SER A 57 3.47 -1.96 15.53
N GLY A 58 4.67 -1.73 14.99
CA GLY A 58 5.67 -0.86 15.61
C GLY A 58 5.20 0.60 15.63
N GLU A 59 5.93 1.41 16.39
CA GLU A 59 5.60 2.83 16.62
C GLU A 59 5.46 3.62 15.31
N THR A 60 6.30 3.36 14.31
CA THR A 60 6.23 4.03 13.00
C THR A 60 4.87 3.84 12.32
N HIS A 61 4.29 2.64 12.41
CA HIS A 61 3.01 2.34 11.80
C HIS A 61 1.84 2.95 12.59
N GLN A 62 1.98 3.05 13.92
CA GLN A 62 0.99 3.75 14.75
C GLN A 62 1.01 5.26 14.47
N ARG A 63 2.20 5.87 14.36
CA ARG A 63 2.36 7.27 13.99
C ARG A 63 1.79 7.55 12.60
N GLN A 64 2.07 6.70 11.62
CA GLN A 64 1.50 6.81 10.28
C GLN A 64 -0.03 6.69 10.30
N TYR A 65 -0.58 5.72 11.03
CA TYR A 65 -2.03 5.57 11.18
C TYR A 65 -2.67 6.80 11.81
N ALA A 66 -2.09 7.33 12.90
CA ALA A 66 -2.57 8.55 13.53
C ALA A 66 -2.51 9.75 12.57
N PHE A 67 -1.43 9.87 11.79
CA PHE A 67 -1.29 10.92 10.77
C PHE A 67 -2.36 10.80 9.68
N GLU A 68 -2.64 9.60 9.19
CA GLU A 68 -3.68 9.35 8.19
C GLU A 68 -5.10 9.71 8.68
N GLN A 69 -5.34 9.63 9.99
CA GLN A 69 -6.61 10.03 10.59
C GLN A 69 -6.76 11.56 10.72
N THR A 70 -5.67 12.34 10.57
CA THR A 70 -5.75 13.79 10.66
C THR A 70 -6.59 14.40 9.54
N GLU A 71 -7.31 15.48 9.86
CA GLU A 71 -8.07 16.23 8.85
C GLU A 71 -7.18 16.82 7.76
N TYR A 72 -5.95 17.19 8.11
CA TYR A 72 -4.94 17.62 7.15
C TYR A 72 -4.67 16.55 6.07
N PHE A 73 -4.40 15.31 6.49
CA PHE A 73 -4.13 14.22 5.57
C PHE A 73 -5.36 13.90 4.71
N LYS A 74 -6.54 13.82 5.32
CA LYS A 74 -7.80 13.56 4.59
C LYS A 74 -8.09 14.62 3.53
N LYS A 75 -7.87 15.90 3.85
CA LYS A 75 -8.02 17.00 2.87
C LYS A 75 -7.02 16.86 1.71
N ARG A 76 -5.74 16.61 2.00
CA ARG A 76 -4.74 16.40 0.93
C ARG A 76 -5.04 15.17 0.08
N LEU A 77 -5.54 14.09 0.69
CA LEU A 77 -5.93 12.88 -0.04
C LEU A 77 -7.05 13.19 -1.04
N LYS A 78 -8.04 14.00 -0.66
CA LYS A 78 -9.10 14.46 -1.57
C LYS A 78 -8.58 15.30 -2.74
N GLU A 79 -7.45 15.97 -2.60
CA GLU A 79 -6.83 16.76 -3.68
C GLU A 79 -5.91 15.94 -4.59
N ARG A 80 -5.56 14.71 -4.19
CA ARG A 80 -4.60 13.84 -4.88
C ARG A 80 -4.97 13.57 -6.34
N TYR A 81 -6.27 13.52 -6.67
CA TYR A 81 -6.72 13.31 -8.05
C TYR A 81 -6.15 14.36 -9.01
N LYS A 82 -5.90 15.60 -8.55
CA LYS A 82 -5.30 16.67 -9.37
C LYS A 82 -3.88 16.31 -9.80
N ILE A 83 -3.12 15.67 -8.92
CA ILE A 83 -1.75 15.22 -9.17
C ILE A 83 -1.78 13.98 -10.07
N GLU A 84 -2.67 13.03 -9.79
CA GLU A 84 -2.79 11.79 -10.58
C GLU A 84 -3.21 12.07 -12.01
N ALA A 85 -4.15 12.98 -12.23
CA ALA A 85 -4.54 13.44 -13.56
C ALA A 85 -3.33 14.01 -14.33
N LYS A 86 -2.50 14.84 -13.67
CA LYS A 86 -1.31 15.40 -14.32
C LYS A 86 -0.24 14.34 -14.61
N ASN A 87 -0.06 13.37 -13.71
CA ASN A 87 0.83 12.23 -13.95
C ASN A 87 0.34 11.35 -15.10
N ALA A 88 -0.98 11.15 -15.24
CA ALA A 88 -1.57 10.42 -16.35
C ALA A 88 -1.33 11.15 -17.68
N GLU A 89 -1.54 12.47 -17.73
CA GLU A 89 -1.21 13.30 -18.90
C GLU A 89 0.26 13.19 -19.28
N LEU A 90 1.17 13.32 -18.32
CA LEU A 90 2.61 13.16 -18.52
C LEU A 90 2.97 11.79 -19.15
N LYS A 91 2.34 10.72 -18.68
CA LYS A 91 2.58 9.35 -19.18
C LYS A 91 1.97 9.10 -20.56
N GLN A 92 0.71 9.48 -20.76
CA GLN A 92 -0.08 9.14 -21.94
C GLN A 92 0.12 10.14 -23.08
N VAL A 93 0.03 11.45 -22.79
CA VAL A 93 0.11 12.51 -23.80
C VAL A 93 1.57 12.85 -24.12
N HIS A 94 2.43 12.91 -23.10
CA HIS A 94 3.84 13.28 -23.29
C HIS A 94 4.80 12.09 -23.36
N GLY A 95 4.28 10.85 -23.36
CA GLY A 95 5.09 9.66 -23.63
C GLY A 95 6.06 9.25 -22.52
N LEU A 96 5.88 9.73 -21.27
CA LEU A 96 6.73 9.31 -20.13
C LEU A 96 6.55 7.85 -19.71
N THR A 97 5.66 7.11 -20.37
CA THR A 97 5.54 5.65 -20.17
C THR A 97 6.83 4.90 -20.54
N ARG A 98 7.65 5.42 -21.47
CA ARG A 98 8.91 4.81 -21.89
C ARG A 98 10.05 5.83 -21.85
N CYS A 99 11.20 5.41 -21.32
CA CYS A 99 12.43 6.18 -21.42
C CYS A 99 13.07 5.96 -22.80
N LYS A 100 13.43 7.05 -23.48
CA LYS A 100 14.12 7.03 -24.78
C LYS A 100 15.62 6.81 -24.63
N TYR A 101 16.18 7.18 -23.48
CA TYR A 101 17.60 7.10 -23.18
C TYR A 101 17.90 5.93 -22.26
N VAL A 102 19.14 5.42 -22.32
CA VAL A 102 19.62 4.38 -21.41
C VAL A 102 20.19 5.04 -20.15
N GLY A 103 19.89 4.46 -18.98
CA GLY A 103 20.42 4.90 -17.69
C GLY A 103 19.60 6.00 -16.99
N LEU A 104 19.84 6.13 -15.68
CA LEU A 104 19.09 7.04 -14.80
C LEU A 104 19.23 8.51 -15.19
N PHE A 105 20.41 8.92 -15.65
CA PHE A 105 20.68 10.30 -16.06
C PHE A 105 19.83 10.74 -17.25
N GLY A 106 19.77 9.92 -18.31
CA GLY A 106 18.94 10.20 -19.48
C GLY A 106 17.44 10.21 -19.14
N MET A 107 17.00 9.33 -18.24
CA MET A 107 15.62 9.34 -17.73
C MET A 107 15.29 10.63 -16.95
N GLN A 108 16.21 11.12 -16.12
CA GLN A 108 16.04 12.38 -15.40
C GLN A 108 15.89 13.56 -16.36
N ILE A 109 16.77 13.67 -17.35
CA ILE A 109 16.70 14.70 -18.38
C ILE A 109 15.34 14.66 -19.09
N GLN A 110 14.92 13.48 -19.56
CA GLN A 110 13.62 13.32 -20.22
C GLN A 110 12.47 13.75 -19.31
N MET A 111 12.50 13.39 -18.02
CA MET A 111 11.48 13.79 -17.05
C MET A 111 11.42 15.31 -16.88
N TYR A 112 12.57 15.96 -16.69
CA TYR A 112 12.63 17.42 -16.49
C TYR A 112 12.10 18.19 -17.70
N PHE A 113 12.56 17.86 -18.91
CA PHE A 113 12.08 18.53 -20.12
C PHE A 113 10.59 18.27 -20.37
N THR A 114 10.12 17.05 -20.10
CA THR A 114 8.70 16.75 -20.28
C THR A 114 7.82 17.53 -19.30
N ALA A 115 8.22 17.59 -18.03
CA ALA A 115 7.52 18.38 -17.02
C ALA A 115 7.52 19.88 -17.37
N PHE A 116 8.67 20.39 -17.85
CA PHE A 116 8.78 21.77 -18.31
C PHE A 116 7.79 22.07 -19.43
N VAL A 117 7.77 21.26 -20.49
CA VAL A 117 6.84 21.44 -21.63
C VAL A 117 5.39 21.34 -21.19
N ALA A 118 5.03 20.37 -20.35
CA ALA A 118 3.66 20.22 -19.84
C ALA A 118 3.20 21.43 -19.02
N ASN A 119 4.11 22.04 -18.25
CA ASN A 119 3.84 23.25 -17.49
C ASN A 119 3.71 24.48 -18.39
N VAL A 120 4.58 24.64 -19.40
CA VAL A 120 4.48 25.74 -20.38
C VAL A 120 3.15 25.68 -21.12
N LYS A 121 2.75 24.50 -21.62
CA LYS A 121 1.43 24.31 -22.27
C LYS A 121 0.28 24.73 -21.36
N ARG A 122 0.36 24.39 -20.07
CA ARG A 122 -0.66 24.78 -19.08
C ARG A 122 -0.71 26.30 -18.88
N ILE A 123 0.43 26.97 -18.77
CA ILE A 123 0.47 28.44 -18.61
C ILE A 123 -0.15 29.13 -19.82
N ILE A 124 0.19 28.69 -21.04
CA ILE A 124 -0.39 29.24 -22.27
C ILE A 124 -1.90 29.05 -22.26
N ARG A 125 -2.39 27.84 -21.96
CA ARG A 125 -3.83 27.58 -21.90
C ARG A 125 -4.57 28.43 -20.87
N LEU A 126 -3.96 28.66 -19.71
CA LEU A 126 -4.53 29.54 -18.68
C LEU A 126 -4.59 31.00 -19.15
N LYS A 127 -3.57 31.47 -19.87
CA LYS A 127 -3.57 32.81 -20.46
C LYS A 127 -4.66 32.96 -21.53
N GLU A 128 -4.83 31.98 -22.40
CA GLU A 128 -5.90 31.97 -23.41
C GLU A 128 -7.29 32.04 -22.78
N LEU A 129 -7.54 31.23 -21.75
CA LEU A 129 -8.83 31.23 -21.05
C LEU A 129 -9.09 32.54 -20.30
N ALA A 130 -8.06 33.13 -19.70
CA ALA A 130 -8.17 34.43 -19.04
C ALA A 130 -8.40 35.59 -20.01
N ALA A 131 -7.93 35.47 -21.26
CA ALA A 131 -8.15 36.48 -22.30
C ALA A 131 -9.51 36.34 -23.01
N ALA A 132 -10.22 35.23 -22.81
CA ALA A 132 -11.54 34.96 -23.38
C ALA A 132 -12.71 35.40 -22.48
N HIS A 133 -12.41 35.94 -21.30
CA HIS A 133 -13.33 36.52 -20.32
C HIS A 133 -13.03 38.01 -20.16
#